data_AF-A0A1I0NGA6-F1
#
_entry.id   AF-A0A1I0NGA6-F1
#
_cell.length_a   1.000
_cell.length_b   1.000
_cell.length_c   1.000
_cell.angle_alpha   90.00
_cell.angle_beta   90.00
_cell.angle_gamma   90.00
#
_symmetry.space_group_name_H-M   'P 1'
#
loop_
_entity.id
_entity.type
_entity.pdbx_description
1 polymer ?
#
loop_
_entity_poly.entity_id
_entity_poly.type
_entity_poly.pdbx_seq_one_letter_code
_entity_poly.pdbx_strand_id
1 'polypeptide(L)'
;MVCFQLLGPGQGSIPKSAWLKGKSVYLRFTMYTLKKSLGQHFLTDENISRKIVESIPVNEGQQVLEVGPGGGAITKYLLQLPGIQFKAIELDTEKVQFLEKTYPAIQGKLINESILDAALPFEGPFRLIGNFPYNISTQIMFKVLDWRQQVDVVVGMFQKEVAQRIAAPHGNKEYGILSVLLQAYYKIEYLFEVHENCFNPPPKVKSAVIRLTRLEHPVDIASERKFFVLVKTAFGQRRKQLRNPLKTMFDKELLAQDPIFTKRAEELSVADFAALSHKMI
;
A
#
# COMPACT_ATOMS: atom_id res chain seq x y z
N MET A 1 -11.18 -23.29 26.18
CA MET A 1 -11.69 -22.15 26.96
C MET A 1 -10.85 -20.93 26.60
N VAL A 2 -11.27 -20.16 25.60
CA VAL A 2 -10.50 -19.03 25.02
C VAL A 2 -10.91 -17.76 25.75
N CYS A 3 -9.97 -17.15 26.48
CA CYS A 3 -10.18 -15.84 27.09
C CYS A 3 -9.73 -14.76 26.09
N PHE A 4 -10.70 -14.02 25.55
CA PHE A 4 -10.49 -12.76 24.85
C PHE A 4 -10.14 -11.69 25.90
N GLN A 5 -8.97 -11.06 25.78
CA GLN A 5 -8.74 -9.74 26.38
C GLN A 5 -8.62 -8.71 25.25
N LEU A 6 -9.69 -7.92 25.15
CA LEU A 6 -9.71 -6.62 24.52
C LEU A 6 -8.62 -5.75 25.15
N LEU A 7 -7.58 -5.41 24.39
CA LEU A 7 -6.70 -4.31 24.79
C LEU A 7 -7.46 -3.01 24.53
N GLY A 8 -7.90 -2.39 25.64
CA GLY A 8 -8.55 -1.09 25.66
C GLY A 8 -7.61 0.06 25.28
N PRO A 9 -8.17 1.28 25.06
CA PRO A 9 -7.40 2.43 24.64
C PRO A 9 -6.68 3.06 25.84
N GLY A 10 -5.35 3.00 25.84
CA GLY A 10 -4.52 3.75 26.79
C GLY A 10 -3.42 2.93 27.42
N GLN A 11 -2.24 2.96 26.79
CA GLN A 11 -0.87 2.82 27.32
C GLN A 11 0.03 2.71 26.07
N GLY A 12 1.03 3.54 25.80
CA GLY A 12 1.84 4.36 26.70
C GLY A 12 3.29 4.11 26.29
N SER A 13 3.75 4.78 25.23
CA SER A 13 5.12 4.79 24.68
C SER A 13 5.69 3.48 24.07
N ILE A 14 6.25 3.61 22.86
CA ILE A 14 6.98 2.54 22.17
C ILE A 14 8.45 2.64 22.59
N PRO A 15 9.10 1.57 23.07
CA PRO A 15 10.46 1.63 23.60
C PRO A 15 11.48 2.14 22.56
N LYS A 16 12.39 3.02 23.00
CA LYS A 16 13.45 3.64 22.17
C LYS A 16 14.36 2.61 21.48
N SER A 17 14.49 1.40 22.02
CA SER A 17 15.30 0.31 21.45
C SER A 17 14.70 -0.32 20.19
N ALA A 18 13.41 -0.09 19.90
CA ALA A 18 12.76 -0.61 18.69
C ALA A 18 13.23 0.09 17.40
N TRP A 19 14.00 1.17 17.47
CA TRP A 19 14.24 2.08 16.33
C TRP A 19 15.64 1.97 15.71
N LEU A 20 16.58 1.27 16.35
CA LEU A 20 18.02 1.33 16.03
C LEU A 20 18.53 0.35 14.96
N LYS A 21 17.66 -0.25 14.15
CA LYS A 21 18.09 -1.13 13.04
C LYS A 21 17.25 -0.78 11.82
N GLY A 22 17.87 -0.23 10.77
CA GLY A 22 17.28 0.34 9.54
C GLY A 22 16.18 -0.50 8.87
N LYS A 23 15.04 -0.61 9.53
CA LYS A 23 13.86 -1.38 9.16
C LYS A 23 12.70 -0.39 9.06
N SER A 24 11.89 -0.56 8.02
CA SER A 24 10.66 0.18 7.72
C SER A 24 9.89 0.70 8.94
N VAL A 25 9.59 2.00 8.93
CA VAL A 25 8.71 2.66 9.91
C VAL A 25 7.27 2.15 9.77
N TYR A 26 6.88 1.59 8.63
CA TYR A 26 5.51 1.18 8.37
C TYR A 26 5.25 -0.29 8.74
N LEU A 27 6.15 -1.21 8.39
CA LEU A 27 5.99 -2.66 8.59
C LEU A 27 6.06 -3.09 10.07
N ARG A 28 6.81 -2.38 10.92
CA ARG A 28 6.92 -2.69 12.36
C ARG A 28 5.62 -2.48 13.15
N PHE A 29 4.65 -1.76 12.58
CA PHE A 29 3.42 -1.35 13.28
C PHE A 29 2.19 -2.17 12.94
N THR A 30 2.29 -3.07 11.97
CA THR A 30 1.25 -4.02 11.58
C THR A 30 1.66 -5.41 12.05
N MET A 31 1.09 -5.92 13.14
CA MET A 31 1.25 -7.33 13.49
C MET A 31 0.58 -8.18 12.40
N TYR A 32 1.33 -9.15 11.87
CA TYR A 32 0.87 -10.08 10.85
C TYR A 32 0.80 -11.49 11.44
N THR A 33 -0.31 -12.19 11.21
CA THR A 33 -0.47 -13.61 11.54
C THR A 33 -0.86 -14.34 10.27
N LEU A 34 0.04 -15.18 9.74
CA LEU A 34 -0.22 -16.06 8.60
C LEU A 34 -1.27 -17.10 8.99
N LYS A 35 -2.47 -17.06 8.41
CA LYS A 35 -3.35 -18.22 8.35
C LYS A 35 -3.14 -18.94 7.02
N LYS A 36 -2.77 -20.22 7.11
CA LYS A 36 -2.36 -21.15 6.04
C LYS A 36 -3.44 -21.52 5.01
N SER A 37 -4.53 -20.77 4.87
CA SER A 37 -5.52 -20.99 3.80
C SER A 37 -5.68 -19.69 3.01
N LEU A 38 -4.80 -19.46 2.06
CA LEU A 38 -4.93 -18.34 1.14
C LEU A 38 -6.13 -18.63 0.22
N GLY A 39 -7.26 -17.96 0.46
CA GLY A 39 -8.37 -17.89 -0.48
C GLY A 39 -7.94 -17.10 -1.71
N GLN A 40 -7.07 -17.71 -2.54
CA GLN A 40 -6.55 -17.10 -3.74
C GLN A 40 -7.65 -17.09 -4.80
N HIS A 41 -7.97 -15.89 -5.30
CA HIS A 41 -8.90 -15.66 -6.39
C HIS A 41 -8.07 -15.42 -7.65
N PHE A 42 -8.03 -16.38 -8.56
CA PHE A 42 -7.24 -16.26 -9.79
C PHE A 42 -8.02 -15.45 -10.83
N LEU A 43 -7.40 -14.40 -11.36
CA LEU A 43 -7.97 -13.62 -12.47
C LEU A 43 -8.02 -14.49 -13.73
N THR A 44 -9.20 -14.72 -14.26
CA THR A 44 -9.44 -15.55 -15.46
C THR A 44 -9.88 -14.73 -16.67
N ASP A 45 -10.35 -13.49 -16.46
CA ASP A 45 -10.77 -12.62 -17.54
C ASP A 45 -9.56 -11.99 -18.26
N GLU A 46 -9.39 -12.37 -19.53
CA GLU A 46 -8.32 -11.91 -20.40
C GLU A 46 -8.38 -10.42 -20.73
N ASN A 47 -9.60 -9.86 -20.86
CA ASN A 47 -9.79 -8.45 -21.16
C ASN A 47 -9.43 -7.59 -19.95
N ILE A 48 -9.76 -8.04 -18.75
CA ILE A 48 -9.34 -7.37 -17.51
C ILE A 48 -7.81 -7.44 -17.36
N SER A 49 -7.20 -8.59 -17.63
CA SER A 49 -5.75 -8.74 -17.57
C SER A 49 -5.02 -7.77 -18.53
N ARG A 50 -5.51 -7.65 -19.77
CA ARG A 50 -5.02 -6.64 -20.74
C ARG A 50 -5.20 -5.21 -20.23
N LYS A 51 -6.40 -4.84 -19.77
CA LYS A 51 -6.67 -3.49 -19.25
C LYS A 51 -5.78 -3.11 -18.07
N ILE A 52 -5.44 -4.07 -17.19
CA ILE A 52 -4.50 -3.85 -16.09
C ILE A 52 -3.11 -3.53 -16.64
N VAL A 53 -2.61 -4.28 -17.63
CA VAL A 53 -1.31 -4.03 -18.28
C VAL A 53 -1.30 -2.73 -19.08
N GLU A 54 -2.38 -2.37 -19.75
CA GLU A 54 -2.50 -1.08 -20.46
C GLU A 54 -2.50 0.12 -19.50
N SER A 55 -2.85 -0.11 -18.23
CA SER A 55 -2.92 0.95 -17.23
C SER A 55 -1.56 1.36 -16.66
N ILE A 56 -0.53 0.53 -16.83
CA ILE A 56 0.85 0.83 -16.43
C ILE A 56 1.57 1.52 -17.59
N PRO A 57 1.76 2.85 -17.55
CA PRO A 57 2.49 3.54 -18.61
C PRO A 57 3.92 3.00 -18.61
N VAL A 58 4.38 2.41 -19.72
CA VAL A 58 5.71 1.83 -19.80
C VAL A 58 6.32 1.96 -21.19
N ASN A 59 7.57 2.41 -21.22
CA ASN A 59 8.38 2.52 -22.42
C ASN A 59 9.48 1.45 -22.41
N GLU A 60 10.08 1.25 -23.57
CA GLU A 60 11.23 0.37 -23.76
C GLU A 60 12.37 0.68 -22.78
N GLY A 61 13.04 -0.36 -22.29
CA GLY A 61 14.17 -0.27 -21.37
C GLY A 61 13.80 -0.05 -19.90
N GLN A 62 12.53 0.23 -19.58
CA GLN A 62 12.11 0.49 -18.20
C GLN A 62 11.90 -0.79 -17.40
N GLN A 63 12.13 -0.69 -16.08
CA GLN A 63 12.02 -1.80 -15.14
C GLN A 63 10.59 -1.98 -14.66
N VAL A 64 10.12 -3.23 -14.66
CA VAL A 64 8.78 -3.60 -14.21
C VAL A 64 8.87 -4.78 -13.24
N LEU A 65 8.34 -4.59 -12.04
CA LEU A 65 8.14 -5.63 -11.04
C LEU A 65 6.67 -6.06 -11.04
N GLU A 66 6.41 -7.35 -11.27
CA GLU A 66 5.11 -7.96 -10.94
C GLU A 66 5.13 -8.54 -9.51
N VAL A 67 4.11 -8.23 -8.71
CA VAL A 67 3.96 -8.83 -7.36
C VAL A 67 2.78 -9.80 -7.37
N GLY A 68 3.05 -11.05 -6.98
CA GLY A 68 2.06 -12.12 -6.96
C GLY A 68 1.58 -12.53 -8.36
N PRO A 69 2.49 -12.95 -9.27
CA PRO A 69 2.13 -13.39 -10.61
C PRO A 69 1.17 -14.59 -10.61
N GLY A 70 1.21 -15.45 -9.58
CA GLY A 70 0.30 -16.59 -9.43
C GLY A 70 0.28 -17.50 -10.66
N GLY A 71 -0.87 -17.59 -11.33
CA GLY A 71 -1.03 -18.37 -12.56
C GLY A 71 -0.55 -17.68 -13.85
N GLY A 72 0.03 -16.49 -13.77
CA GLY A 72 0.56 -15.74 -14.91
C GLY A 72 -0.49 -14.98 -15.73
N ALA A 73 -1.63 -14.65 -15.12
CA ALA A 73 -2.73 -13.94 -15.78
C ALA A 73 -2.29 -12.57 -16.33
N ILE A 74 -1.49 -11.82 -15.55
CA ILE A 74 -0.92 -10.54 -15.94
C ILE A 74 0.45 -10.75 -16.61
N THR A 75 1.30 -11.63 -16.06
CA THR A 75 2.64 -11.97 -16.59
C THR A 75 2.66 -12.13 -18.11
N LYS A 76 1.75 -12.93 -18.68
CA LYS A 76 1.75 -13.22 -20.13
C LYS A 76 1.58 -11.98 -21.02
N TYR A 77 0.89 -10.95 -20.53
CA TYR A 77 0.69 -9.69 -21.24
C TYR A 77 1.85 -8.74 -21.00
N LEU A 78 2.45 -8.75 -19.82
CA LEU A 78 3.69 -8.00 -19.55
C LEU A 78 4.83 -8.45 -20.46
N LEU A 79 4.96 -9.75 -20.71
CA LEU A 79 6.00 -10.29 -21.59
C LEU A 79 5.82 -9.93 -23.07
N GLN A 80 4.67 -9.39 -23.46
CA GLN A 80 4.43 -8.87 -24.82
C GLN A 80 4.89 -7.42 -24.98
N LEU A 81 5.20 -6.72 -23.87
CA LEU A 81 5.67 -5.34 -23.93
C LEU A 81 7.14 -5.30 -24.39
N PRO A 82 7.46 -4.51 -25.42
CA PRO A 82 8.78 -4.52 -26.01
C PRO A 82 9.84 -3.95 -25.06
N GLY A 83 10.92 -4.72 -24.87
CA GLY A 83 12.16 -4.29 -24.21
C GLY A 83 12.06 -3.89 -22.74
N ILE A 84 11.02 -4.30 -22.02
CA ILE A 84 10.95 -4.09 -20.57
C ILE A 84 11.96 -4.97 -19.81
N GLN A 85 12.52 -4.44 -18.72
CA GLN A 85 13.31 -5.22 -17.77
C GLN A 85 12.38 -5.80 -16.70
N PHE A 86 11.90 -7.02 -16.94
CA PHE A 86 10.91 -7.67 -16.10
C PHE A 86 11.53 -8.45 -14.92
N LYS A 87 10.92 -8.35 -13.74
CA LYS A 87 11.07 -9.29 -12.61
C LYS A 87 9.71 -9.56 -11.97
N ALA A 88 9.58 -10.66 -11.25
CA ALA A 88 8.42 -10.87 -10.39
C ALA A 88 8.79 -11.44 -9.02
N ILE A 89 7.98 -11.12 -8.00
CA ILE A 89 8.09 -11.67 -6.65
C ILE A 89 6.89 -12.57 -6.38
N GLU A 90 7.14 -13.82 -6.00
CA GLU A 90 6.13 -14.82 -5.67
C GLU A 90 6.58 -15.65 -4.46
N LEU A 91 5.72 -15.79 -3.46
CA LEU A 91 6.00 -16.57 -2.26
C LEU A 91 5.80 -18.06 -2.50
N ASP A 92 4.82 -18.42 -3.33
CA ASP A 92 4.47 -19.82 -3.62
C ASP A 92 5.48 -20.46 -4.59
N THR A 93 6.33 -21.34 -4.06
CA THR A 93 7.35 -22.06 -4.83
C THR A 93 6.76 -22.92 -5.96
N GLU A 94 5.55 -23.48 -5.80
CA GLU A 94 4.91 -24.26 -6.87
C GLU A 94 4.51 -23.36 -8.04
N LYS A 95 4.05 -22.14 -7.76
CA LYS A 95 3.74 -21.13 -8.78
C LYS A 95 5.00 -20.65 -9.49
N VAL A 96 6.09 -20.44 -8.77
CA VAL A 96 7.39 -20.11 -9.37
C VAL A 96 7.80 -21.17 -10.39
N GLN A 97 7.79 -22.45 -10.00
CA GLN A 97 8.14 -23.55 -10.90
C GLN A 97 7.20 -23.65 -12.12
N PHE A 98 5.90 -23.47 -11.89
CA PHE A 98 4.90 -23.43 -12.97
C PHE A 98 5.18 -22.30 -13.96
N LEU A 99 5.49 -21.10 -13.45
CA LEU A 99 5.74 -19.92 -14.26
C LEU A 99 7.03 -20.08 -15.09
N GLU A 100 8.12 -20.57 -14.52
CA GLU A 100 9.37 -20.80 -15.28
C GLU A 100 9.18 -21.84 -16.38
N LYS A 101 8.41 -22.91 -16.11
CA LYS A 101 8.08 -23.92 -17.13
C LYS A 101 7.18 -23.37 -18.24
N THR A 102 6.22 -22.52 -17.88
CA THR A 102 5.23 -21.98 -18.82
C THR A 102 5.81 -20.85 -19.67
N TYR A 103 6.69 -20.04 -19.10
CA TYR A 103 7.28 -18.87 -19.74
C TYR A 103 8.82 -18.92 -19.63
N PRO A 104 9.52 -19.67 -20.50
CA PRO A 104 10.99 -19.78 -20.42
C PRO A 104 11.74 -18.44 -20.41
N ALA A 105 11.14 -17.39 -21.01
CA ALA A 105 11.68 -16.04 -21.03
C ALA A 105 11.81 -15.36 -19.64
N ILE A 106 11.20 -15.93 -18.57
CA ILE A 106 11.29 -15.38 -17.20
C ILE A 106 12.26 -16.14 -16.31
N GLN A 107 12.95 -17.16 -16.83
CA GLN A 107 13.94 -17.91 -16.05
C GLN A 107 15.00 -16.95 -15.47
N GLY A 108 15.25 -17.06 -14.16
CA GLY A 108 16.16 -16.16 -13.44
C GLY A 108 15.61 -14.74 -13.17
N LYS A 109 14.36 -14.45 -13.55
CA LYS A 109 13.67 -13.17 -13.27
C LYS A 109 12.66 -13.26 -12.13
N LEU A 110 12.40 -14.46 -11.62
CA LEU A 110 11.53 -14.70 -10.48
C LEU A 110 12.32 -14.67 -9.17
N ILE A 111 11.78 -13.96 -8.20
CA ILE A 111 12.30 -13.88 -6.84
C ILE A 111 11.33 -14.64 -5.94
N ASN A 112 11.73 -15.83 -5.49
CA ASN A 112 10.88 -16.70 -4.67
C ASN A 112 10.91 -16.30 -3.18
N GLU A 113 10.26 -15.20 -2.84
CA GLU A 113 10.17 -14.70 -1.46
C GLU A 113 8.86 -13.94 -1.20
N SER A 114 8.64 -13.59 0.07
CA SER A 114 7.56 -12.68 0.46
C SER A 114 7.92 -11.25 0.05
N ILE A 115 7.04 -10.57 -0.69
CA ILE A 115 7.18 -9.14 -1.02
C ILE A 115 7.38 -8.25 0.22
N LEU A 116 6.84 -8.65 1.37
CA LEU A 116 6.99 -7.89 2.61
C LEU A 116 8.43 -7.91 3.12
N ASP A 117 9.16 -8.99 2.84
CA ASP A 117 10.52 -9.23 3.30
C ASP A 117 11.57 -8.95 2.21
N ALA A 118 11.15 -8.87 0.95
CA ALA A 118 12.00 -8.69 -0.22
C ALA A 118 12.91 -7.46 -0.15
N ALA A 119 14.11 -7.59 -0.73
CA ALA A 119 14.96 -6.44 -1.04
C ALA A 119 14.46 -5.68 -2.27
N LEU A 120 15.02 -4.51 -2.54
CA LEU A 120 14.71 -3.79 -3.79
C LEU A 120 15.11 -4.68 -4.98
N PRO A 121 14.19 -4.95 -5.92
CA PRO A 121 14.42 -5.89 -7.01
C PRO A 121 15.37 -5.32 -8.08
N PHE A 122 15.55 -3.99 -8.12
CA PHE A 122 16.37 -3.30 -9.09
C PHE A 122 17.22 -2.22 -8.41
N GLU A 123 18.27 -1.77 -9.09
CA GLU A 123 19.13 -0.67 -8.63
C GLU A 123 18.50 0.71 -8.92
N GLY A 124 17.67 0.81 -9.96
CA GLY A 124 17.08 2.06 -10.45
C GLY A 124 15.57 2.14 -10.25
N PRO A 125 14.92 3.20 -10.78
CA PRO A 125 13.48 3.35 -10.70
C PRO A 125 12.74 2.25 -11.47
N PHE A 126 11.66 1.75 -10.88
CA PHE A 126 10.86 0.68 -11.46
C PHE A 126 9.37 0.89 -11.18
N ARG A 127 8.56 0.34 -12.08
CA ARG A 127 7.11 0.31 -11.93
C ARG A 127 6.66 -1.00 -11.33
N LEU A 128 5.66 -0.94 -10.46
CA LEU A 128 5.11 -2.10 -9.78
C LEU A 128 3.70 -2.39 -10.31
N ILE A 129 3.43 -3.64 -10.64
CA ILE A 129 2.11 -4.09 -11.09
C ILE A 129 1.70 -5.38 -10.38
N GLY A 130 0.41 -5.59 -10.18
CA GLY A 130 -0.06 -6.89 -9.70
C GLY A 130 -1.54 -6.99 -9.40
N ASN A 131 -2.01 -8.24 -9.32
CA ASN A 131 -3.27 -8.60 -8.71
C ASN A 131 -2.99 -8.97 -7.24
N PHE A 132 -3.08 -7.98 -6.33
CA PHE A 132 -2.55 -8.17 -4.99
C PHE A 132 -3.44 -9.10 -4.14
N PRO A 133 -2.84 -10.03 -3.38
CA PRO A 133 -3.60 -10.86 -2.45
C PRO A 133 -4.26 -9.99 -1.38
N TYR A 134 -5.56 -10.16 -1.20
CA TYR A 134 -6.38 -9.25 -0.39
C TYR A 134 -5.89 -9.12 1.06
N ASN A 135 -5.41 -10.21 1.65
CA ASN A 135 -4.95 -10.27 3.03
C ASN A 135 -3.64 -9.50 3.30
N ILE A 136 -2.86 -9.20 2.25
CA ILE A 136 -1.58 -8.48 2.38
C ILE A 136 -1.53 -7.18 1.56
N SER A 137 -2.60 -6.84 0.84
CA SER A 137 -2.63 -5.68 -0.07
C SER A 137 -2.29 -4.34 0.61
N THR A 138 -2.73 -4.14 1.86
CA THR A 138 -2.37 -2.97 2.67
C THR A 138 -0.88 -2.96 3.01
N GLN A 139 -0.30 -4.11 3.34
CA GLN A 139 1.10 -4.27 3.69
C GLN A 139 2.00 -4.07 2.47
N ILE A 140 1.54 -4.49 1.27
CA ILE A 140 2.21 -4.18 0.01
C ILE A 140 2.27 -2.66 -0.20
N MET A 141 1.22 -1.90 0.12
CA MET A 141 1.27 -0.43 0.02
C MET A 141 2.25 0.20 1.01
N PHE A 142 2.39 -0.35 2.21
CA PHE A 142 3.46 0.08 3.13
C PHE A 142 4.85 -0.25 2.59
N LYS A 143 5.03 -1.40 1.94
CA LYS A 143 6.27 -1.75 1.24
C LYS A 143 6.57 -0.79 0.08
N VAL A 144 5.54 -0.39 -0.68
CA VAL A 144 5.65 0.65 -1.72
C VAL A 144 6.11 1.99 -1.14
N LEU A 145 5.62 2.37 0.04
CA LEU A 145 6.09 3.59 0.73
C LEU A 145 7.56 3.49 1.18
N ASP A 146 8.02 2.32 1.59
CA ASP A 146 9.44 2.06 1.89
C ASP A 146 10.30 2.17 0.62
N TRP A 147 9.77 1.70 -0.51
CA TRP A 147 10.45 1.69 -1.80
C TRP A 147 10.21 2.94 -2.65
N ARG A 148 9.51 3.96 -2.13
CA ARG A 148 9.00 5.10 -2.92
C ARG A 148 10.05 5.89 -3.68
N GLN A 149 11.30 5.86 -3.24
CA GLN A 149 12.40 6.52 -3.94
C GLN A 149 12.75 5.83 -5.28
N GLN A 150 12.37 4.56 -5.44
CA GLN A 150 12.54 3.82 -6.70
C GLN A 150 11.21 3.51 -7.39
N VAL A 151 10.11 3.36 -6.65
CA VAL A 151 8.79 3.11 -7.25
C VAL A 151 8.20 4.41 -7.80
N ASP A 152 8.19 4.56 -9.13
CA ASP A 152 7.63 5.73 -9.80
C ASP A 152 6.14 5.56 -10.13
N VAL A 153 5.71 4.34 -10.49
CA VAL A 153 4.31 4.02 -10.75
C VAL A 153 3.92 2.69 -10.11
N VAL A 154 2.71 2.63 -9.54
CA VAL A 154 2.05 1.39 -9.15
C VAL A 154 0.73 1.24 -9.87
N VAL A 155 0.47 0.07 -10.45
CA VAL A 155 -0.86 -0.35 -10.91
C VAL A 155 -1.26 -1.61 -10.17
N GLY A 156 -2.26 -1.49 -9.29
CA GLY A 156 -2.63 -2.58 -8.41
C GLY A 156 -4.12 -2.86 -8.46
N MET A 157 -4.48 -4.14 -8.48
CA MET A 157 -5.85 -4.57 -8.21
C MET A 157 -6.02 -4.91 -6.72
N PHE A 158 -7.08 -4.38 -6.12
CA PHE A 158 -7.42 -4.54 -4.70
C PHE A 158 -8.89 -4.93 -4.57
N GLN A 159 -9.30 -5.35 -3.37
CA GLN A 159 -10.72 -5.29 -3.01
C GLN A 159 -11.24 -3.87 -3.17
N LYS A 160 -12.48 -3.73 -3.65
CA LYS A 160 -13.10 -2.43 -3.96
C LYS A 160 -13.01 -1.43 -2.80
N GLU A 161 -13.32 -1.87 -1.58
CA GLU A 161 -13.26 -1.01 -0.38
C GLU A 161 -11.84 -0.50 -0.11
N VAL A 162 -10.82 -1.35 -0.28
CA VAL A 162 -9.41 -0.98 -0.06
C VAL A 162 -8.96 0.03 -1.12
N ALA A 163 -9.30 -0.21 -2.39
CA ALA A 163 -9.04 0.74 -3.48
C ALA A 163 -9.72 2.10 -3.23
N GLN A 164 -10.99 2.08 -2.81
CA GLN A 164 -11.75 3.29 -2.49
C GLN A 164 -11.12 4.06 -1.34
N ARG A 165 -10.71 3.36 -0.26
CA ARG A 165 -9.99 3.95 0.86
C ARG A 165 -8.69 4.60 0.41
N ILE A 166 -7.85 3.90 -0.37
CA ILE A 166 -6.57 4.44 -0.84
C ILE A 166 -6.79 5.72 -1.68
N ALA A 167 -7.74 5.70 -2.61
CA ALA A 167 -8.03 6.81 -3.52
C ALA A 167 -8.94 7.91 -2.94
N ALA A 168 -9.48 7.73 -1.74
CA ALA A 168 -10.44 8.67 -1.16
C ALA A 168 -9.81 10.06 -0.96
N PRO A 169 -10.48 11.15 -1.35
CA PRO A 169 -10.07 12.50 -0.94
C PRO A 169 -10.35 12.72 0.56
N HIS A 170 -9.85 13.80 1.15
CA HIS A 170 -10.26 14.17 2.51
C HIS A 170 -11.74 14.59 2.56
N GLY A 171 -12.31 14.66 3.76
CA GLY A 171 -13.69 15.07 4.01
C GLY A 171 -14.75 13.96 3.82
N ASN A 172 -14.35 12.70 3.65
CA ASN A 172 -15.29 11.58 3.54
C ASN A 172 -14.95 10.40 4.48
N LYS A 173 -15.92 9.51 4.64
CA LYS A 173 -15.85 8.34 5.53
C LYS A 173 -14.85 7.26 5.10
N GLU A 174 -14.49 7.20 3.82
CA GLU A 174 -13.52 6.23 3.30
C GLU A 174 -12.08 6.71 3.51
N TYR A 175 -11.86 8.04 3.61
CA TYR A 175 -10.56 8.64 3.86
C TYR A 175 -9.91 8.10 5.13
N GLY A 176 -8.66 7.66 5.09
CA GLY A 176 -8.02 6.99 6.21
C GLY A 176 -6.51 7.11 6.21
N ILE A 177 -5.88 6.27 7.04
CA ILE A 177 -4.42 6.25 7.21
C ILE A 177 -3.71 6.05 5.86
N LEU A 178 -4.11 5.06 5.07
CA LEU A 178 -3.48 4.80 3.78
C LEU A 178 -3.67 5.95 2.79
N SER A 179 -4.84 6.60 2.81
CA SER A 179 -5.13 7.76 1.95
C SER A 179 -4.11 8.86 2.21
N VAL A 180 -3.95 9.27 3.47
CA VAL A 180 -3.00 10.35 3.84
C VAL A 180 -1.56 9.96 3.51
N LEU A 181 -1.14 8.75 3.89
CA LEU A 181 0.25 8.33 3.75
C LEU A 181 0.66 8.16 2.29
N LEU A 182 -0.18 7.59 1.45
CA LEU A 182 0.12 7.40 0.03
C LEU A 182 0.00 8.72 -0.75
N GLN A 183 -1.04 9.51 -0.49
CA GLN A 183 -1.27 10.78 -1.20
C GLN A 183 -0.23 11.86 -0.86
N ALA A 184 0.55 11.68 0.21
CA ALA A 184 1.72 12.51 0.50
C ALA A 184 2.84 12.37 -0.55
N TYR A 185 2.91 11.23 -1.24
CA TYR A 185 3.99 10.92 -2.18
C TYR A 185 3.51 10.54 -3.58
N TYR A 186 2.24 10.19 -3.75
CA TYR A 186 1.68 9.72 -5.00
C TYR A 186 0.38 10.43 -5.35
N LYS A 187 0.19 10.78 -6.61
CA LYS A 187 -1.12 11.02 -7.20
C LYS A 187 -1.82 9.68 -7.38
N ILE A 188 -3.04 9.54 -6.87
CA ILE A 188 -3.80 8.29 -6.91
C ILE A 188 -5.02 8.44 -7.80
N GLU A 189 -5.19 7.51 -8.74
CA GLU A 189 -6.28 7.47 -9.71
C GLU A 189 -7.04 6.15 -9.57
N TYR A 190 -8.35 6.23 -9.35
CA TYR A 190 -9.23 5.06 -9.35
C TYR A 190 -9.66 4.77 -10.79
N LEU A 191 -9.16 3.68 -11.38
CA LEU A 191 -9.27 3.45 -12.81
C LEU A 191 -10.59 2.78 -13.19
N PHE A 192 -10.82 1.57 -12.71
CA PHE A 192 -12.04 0.80 -13.03
C PHE A 192 -12.31 -0.30 -11.99
N GLU A 193 -13.58 -0.73 -11.93
CA GLU A 193 -14.02 -1.86 -11.12
C GLU A 193 -13.96 -3.17 -11.91
N VAL A 194 -13.76 -4.28 -11.19
CA VAL A 194 -13.71 -5.63 -11.74
C VAL A 194 -14.72 -6.50 -11.00
N HIS A 195 -15.58 -7.18 -11.77
CA HIS A 195 -16.64 -8.04 -11.25
C HIS A 195 -16.06 -9.33 -10.64
N GLU A 196 -16.72 -9.91 -9.64
CA GLU A 196 -16.28 -11.12 -8.96
C GLU A 196 -16.19 -12.34 -9.90
N ASN A 197 -17.05 -12.38 -10.92
CA ASN A 197 -17.07 -13.43 -11.93
C ASN A 197 -15.85 -13.43 -12.87
N CYS A 198 -15.00 -12.40 -12.83
CA CYS A 198 -13.73 -12.39 -13.54
C CYS A 198 -12.66 -13.27 -12.85
N PHE A 199 -12.99 -13.92 -11.73
CA PHE A 199 -12.08 -14.73 -10.94
C PHE A 199 -12.58 -16.16 -10.76
N ASN A 200 -11.65 -17.09 -10.53
CA ASN A 200 -11.95 -18.46 -10.13
C ASN A 200 -11.08 -18.90 -8.92
N PRO A 201 -11.69 -19.31 -7.79
CA PRO A 201 -13.11 -19.13 -7.46
C PRO A 201 -13.46 -17.62 -7.37
N PRO A 202 -14.72 -17.22 -7.55
CA PRO A 202 -15.11 -15.82 -7.43
C PRO A 202 -14.99 -15.32 -5.97
N PRO A 203 -14.47 -14.09 -5.73
CA PRO A 203 -14.51 -13.46 -4.41
C PRO A 203 -15.93 -13.08 -4.02
N LYS A 204 -16.12 -12.74 -2.73
CA LYS A 204 -17.40 -12.27 -2.20
C LYS A 204 -17.66 -10.78 -2.44
N VAL A 205 -16.66 -10.06 -2.93
CA VAL A 205 -16.70 -8.61 -3.11
C VAL A 205 -15.99 -8.24 -4.41
N LYS A 206 -16.46 -7.18 -5.06
CA LYS A 206 -15.82 -6.62 -6.24
C LYS A 206 -14.37 -6.22 -5.96
N SER A 207 -13.59 -6.23 -7.04
CA SER A 207 -12.25 -5.64 -7.06
C SER A 207 -12.26 -4.29 -7.75
N ALA A 208 -11.17 -3.56 -7.61
CA ALA A 208 -10.91 -2.37 -8.41
C ALA A 208 -9.43 -2.17 -8.63
N VAL A 209 -9.11 -1.55 -9.76
CA VAL A 209 -7.74 -1.23 -10.17
C VAL A 209 -7.51 0.26 -9.91
N ILE A 210 -6.41 0.55 -9.24
CA ILE A 210 -5.95 1.92 -8.99
C ILE A 210 -4.54 2.10 -9.53
N ARG A 211 -4.21 3.34 -9.91
CA ARG A 211 -2.86 3.75 -10.27
C ARG A 211 -2.33 4.78 -9.29
N LEU A 212 -1.10 4.60 -8.86
CA LEU A 212 -0.34 5.57 -8.07
C LEU A 212 0.80 6.06 -8.95
N THR A 213 0.94 7.37 -9.12
CA THR A 213 2.07 8.00 -9.84
C THR A 213 2.82 8.89 -8.87
N ARG A 214 4.13 8.67 -8.71
CA ARG A 214 4.95 9.41 -7.74
C ARG A 214 4.91 10.89 -8.09
N LEU A 215 4.71 11.72 -7.06
CA LEU A 215 4.73 13.18 -7.20
C LEU A 215 6.17 13.66 -7.46
N GLU A 216 6.32 14.61 -8.37
CA GLU A 216 7.61 15.32 -8.57
C GLU A 216 7.99 16.13 -7.33
N HIS A 217 6.98 16.73 -6.68
CA HIS A 217 7.13 17.51 -5.46
C HIS A 217 6.18 16.94 -4.39
N PRO A 218 6.64 15.97 -3.57
CA PRO A 218 5.84 15.47 -2.45
C PRO A 218 5.61 16.58 -1.41
N VAL A 219 4.59 16.40 -0.57
CA VAL A 219 4.30 17.38 0.50
C VAL A 219 5.48 17.50 1.47
N ASP A 220 5.75 18.73 1.91
CA ASP A 220 6.83 19.00 2.86
C ASP A 220 6.44 18.54 4.28
N ILE A 221 7.06 17.45 4.75
CA ILE A 221 6.83 16.87 6.07
C ILE A 221 8.10 16.97 6.94
N ALA A 222 7.92 17.27 8.22
CA ALA A 222 9.05 17.44 9.16
C ALA A 222 9.93 16.20 9.28
N SER A 223 9.28 15.03 9.38
CA SER A 223 9.94 13.73 9.26
C SER A 223 8.89 12.65 8.99
N GLU A 224 9.26 11.61 8.25
CA GLU A 224 8.39 10.46 7.97
C GLU A 224 7.84 9.83 9.25
N ARG A 225 8.69 9.74 10.28
CA ARG A 225 8.31 9.18 11.57
C ARG A 225 7.26 10.01 12.29
N LYS A 226 7.48 11.34 12.41
CA LYS A 226 6.50 12.24 13.04
C LYS A 226 5.18 12.20 12.28
N PHE A 227 5.24 12.28 10.94
CA PHE A 227 4.08 12.23 10.08
C PHE A 227 3.28 10.93 10.23
N PHE A 228 3.95 9.77 10.18
CA PHE A 228 3.28 8.48 10.37
C PHE A 228 2.60 8.35 11.73
N VAL A 229 3.30 8.73 12.81
CA VAL A 229 2.78 8.67 14.19
C VAL A 229 1.60 9.62 14.38
N LEU A 230 1.67 10.81 13.79
CA LEU A 230 0.59 11.81 13.78
C LEU A 230 -0.66 11.25 13.12
N VAL A 231 -0.55 10.79 11.87
CA VAL A 231 -1.66 10.25 11.08
C VAL A 231 -2.28 9.05 11.80
N LYS A 232 -1.46 8.09 12.24
CA LYS A 232 -1.95 6.89 12.95
C LYS A 232 -2.71 7.26 14.23
N THR A 233 -2.17 8.18 15.03
CA THR A 233 -2.80 8.60 16.29
C THR A 233 -4.11 9.34 16.04
N ALA A 234 -4.15 10.23 15.06
CA ALA A 234 -5.35 10.96 14.67
C ALA A 234 -6.50 10.00 14.27
N PHE A 235 -6.22 9.03 13.40
CA PHE A 235 -7.22 8.06 12.95
C PHE A 235 -7.55 6.97 13.98
N GLY A 236 -6.69 6.75 14.99
CA GLY A 236 -6.95 5.83 16.10
C GLY A 236 -8.19 6.19 16.93
N GLN A 237 -8.58 7.48 16.93
CA GLN A 237 -9.84 7.95 17.53
C GLN A 237 -10.67 8.73 16.51
N ARG A 238 -10.90 8.16 15.33
CA ARG A 238 -11.55 8.79 14.17
C ARG A 238 -12.78 9.68 14.46
N ARG A 239 -13.65 9.27 15.40
CA ARG A 239 -14.90 9.99 15.75
C ARG A 239 -14.70 11.17 16.71
N LYS A 240 -13.49 11.39 17.23
CA LYS A 240 -13.16 12.47 18.18
C LYS A 240 -12.45 13.62 17.46
N GLN A 241 -12.62 14.83 17.99
CA GLN A 241 -11.85 16.00 17.55
C GLN A 241 -10.36 15.78 17.84
N LEU A 242 -9.48 16.26 16.96
CA LEU A 242 -8.03 16.03 16.97
C LEU A 242 -7.34 16.41 18.28
N ARG A 243 -7.83 17.42 19.01
CA ARG A 243 -7.32 17.78 20.34
C ARG A 243 -7.28 16.61 21.33
N ASN A 244 -8.14 15.62 21.16
CA ASN A 244 -8.24 14.47 22.06
C ASN A 244 -7.13 13.43 21.78
N PRO A 245 -7.05 12.81 20.59
CA PRO A 245 -5.99 11.86 20.31
C PRO A 245 -4.59 12.49 20.28
N LEU A 246 -4.47 13.78 19.93
CA LEU A 246 -3.17 14.45 19.75
C LEU A 246 -2.67 15.21 21.00
N LYS A 247 -3.36 15.09 22.15
CA LYS A 247 -3.08 15.86 23.37
C LYS A 247 -1.63 15.77 23.85
N THR A 248 -0.96 14.63 23.63
CA THR A 248 0.43 14.39 24.09
C THR A 248 1.48 14.72 23.04
N MET A 249 1.09 15.21 21.86
CA MET A 249 1.97 15.46 20.71
C MET A 249 2.17 16.95 20.40
N PHE A 250 1.43 17.82 21.07
CA PHE A 250 1.41 19.26 20.84
C PHE A 250 1.32 20.01 22.15
N ASP A 251 1.79 21.26 22.15
CA ASP A 251 1.64 22.17 23.27
C ASP A 251 0.16 22.47 23.57
N LYS A 252 -0.16 22.69 24.85
CA LYS A 252 -1.54 22.90 25.32
C LYS A 252 -2.15 24.20 24.81
N GLU A 253 -1.37 25.26 24.68
CA GLU A 253 -1.85 26.55 24.17
C GLU A 253 -2.17 26.42 22.69
N LEU A 254 -1.29 25.76 21.92
CA LEU A 254 -1.52 25.49 20.50
C LEU A 254 -2.79 24.65 20.28
N LEU A 255 -2.99 23.60 21.08
CA LEU A 255 -4.20 22.76 21.02
C LEU A 255 -5.50 23.53 21.32
N ALA A 256 -5.42 24.58 22.14
CA ALA A 256 -6.57 25.41 22.52
C ALA A 256 -6.87 26.50 21.50
N GLN A 257 -5.83 27.10 20.91
CA GLN A 257 -5.96 28.28 20.04
C GLN A 257 -6.16 27.93 18.56
N ASP A 258 -5.51 26.89 18.04
CA ASP A 258 -5.58 26.56 16.61
C ASP A 258 -6.88 25.78 16.28
N PRO A 259 -7.80 26.35 15.46
CA PRO A 259 -9.08 25.73 15.14
C PRO A 259 -8.94 24.37 14.46
N ILE A 260 -7.79 24.05 13.86
CA ILE A 260 -7.54 22.75 13.23
C ILE A 260 -7.78 21.59 14.21
N PHE A 261 -7.53 21.80 15.51
CA PHE A 261 -7.71 20.76 16.54
C PHE A 261 -9.17 20.54 16.96
N THR A 262 -10.12 21.35 16.47
CA THR A 262 -11.56 21.11 16.59
C THR A 262 -12.10 20.17 15.51
N LYS A 263 -11.38 20.00 14.39
CA LYS A 263 -11.71 19.08 13.31
C LYS A 263 -11.47 17.62 13.72
N ARG A 264 -12.03 16.69 12.97
CA ARG A 264 -11.74 15.24 13.00
C ARG A 264 -10.67 14.89 11.98
N ALA A 265 -10.00 13.76 12.20
CA ALA A 265 -8.93 13.29 11.33
C ALA A 265 -9.33 13.19 9.85
N GLU A 266 -10.58 12.80 9.58
CA GLU A 266 -11.07 12.63 8.21
C GLU A 266 -11.29 13.96 7.47
N GLU A 267 -11.37 15.09 8.19
CA GLU A 267 -11.59 16.42 7.61
C GLU A 267 -10.28 17.10 7.15
N LEU A 268 -9.13 16.60 7.60
CA LEU A 268 -7.82 17.16 7.29
C LEU A 268 -7.34 16.70 5.92
N SER A 269 -6.83 17.64 5.14
CA SER A 269 -6.06 17.34 3.93
C SER A 269 -4.68 16.77 4.27
N VAL A 270 -4.00 16.25 3.26
CA VAL A 270 -2.60 15.80 3.39
C VAL A 270 -1.68 16.97 3.80
N ALA A 271 -1.91 18.16 3.22
CA ALA A 271 -1.16 19.37 3.54
C ALA A 271 -1.38 19.81 5.01
N ASP A 272 -2.60 19.67 5.53
CA ASP A 272 -2.88 19.92 6.95
C ASP A 272 -2.08 19.01 7.88
N PHE A 273 -2.05 17.69 7.57
CA PHE A 273 -1.24 16.74 8.32
C PHE A 273 0.26 17.05 8.21
N ALA A 274 0.72 17.47 7.03
CA ALA A 274 2.12 17.83 6.79
C ALA A 274 2.51 19.06 7.63
N ALA A 275 1.70 20.12 7.61
CA ALA A 275 1.91 21.32 8.41
C ALA A 275 1.91 21.02 9.93
N LEU A 276 0.98 20.17 10.39
CA LEU A 276 0.95 19.74 11.79
C LEU A 276 2.22 18.95 12.19
N SER A 277 2.81 18.19 11.27
CA SER A 277 4.03 17.42 11.58
C SER A 277 5.22 18.29 12.00
N HIS A 278 5.28 19.54 11.52
CA HIS A 278 6.30 20.53 11.87
C HIS A 278 6.06 21.18 13.24
N LYS A 279 4.81 21.18 13.73
CA LYS A 279 4.42 21.77 15.03
C LYS A 279 4.46 20.77 16.19
N MET A 280 4.80 19.50 15.93
CA MET A 280 4.88 18.46 16.96
C MET A 280 6.10 18.68 17.88
N ILE A 281 5.89 18.57 19.20
CA ILE A 281 6.95 18.60 20.22
C ILE A 281 7.94 17.44 20.08
#